data_AF-A0A076LGW1-F1
#
_entry.id   AF-A0A076LGW1-F1
#
_cell.length_a   1.000
_cell.length_b   1.000
_cell.length_c   1.000
_cell.angle_alpha   90.00
_cell.angle_beta   90.00
_cell.angle_gamma   90.00
#
_symmetry.space_group_name_H-M   'P 1'
#
loop_
_entity.id
_entity.type
_entity.pdbx_description
1 polymer ?
#
loop_
_entity_poly.entity_id
_entity_poly.type
_entity_poly.pdbx_seq_one_letter_code
_entity_poly.pdbx_strand_id
1 'polypeptide(L)'
;MGSAFAHSGYGTGYTEGYNTCVTVCNYPPEIDCNSYELKITTLQGWKVYEYKNTTGVTPKLLRSDALMAYAYTGEGVTFYINVSDPNGVQDLQAMGAGVDFLLVPQGGNPKNPTYTIPAGFDPSTTTSTGATFYAQWTVPAGAYGCFDVYVKARDGKHGHGHGKCTRPVLKGKIFLNPMVGIEITKDNDRFEPKNNDGNANYAQFTGLCFGKTTPGATNVSAKENVVTIHNIDPDNVGTQMAVFVSATSMTQSKGTGIIPAENIKAHVIKANNVAQSYSVHLQNNARVLLWQPLKPCDTNALEVNFTLDVPTPLPSGHYKGSIAFYGLGL
;
A
#
# COMPACT_ATOMS: atom_id res chain seq x y z
N MET A 1 59.61 -25.98 13.59
CA MET A 1 60.50 -26.86 12.79
C MET A 1 60.37 -28.26 13.36
N GLY A 2 59.99 -29.34 12.70
CA GLY A 2 59.46 -29.65 11.36
C GLY A 2 58.87 -31.08 11.49
N SER A 3 57.60 -31.28 11.12
CA SER A 3 57.14 -31.97 9.90
C SER A 3 57.51 -33.45 9.81
N ALA A 4 56.50 -34.31 9.91
CA ALA A 4 56.55 -35.72 9.52
C ALA A 4 55.60 -35.97 8.34
N PHE A 5 56.23 -36.23 7.19
CA PHE A 5 55.90 -37.15 6.10
C PHE A 5 54.46 -37.27 5.55
N ALA A 6 54.30 -36.78 4.32
CA ALA A 6 53.39 -37.33 3.32
C ALA A 6 54.14 -38.42 2.52
N HIS A 7 53.51 -39.59 2.36
CA HIS A 7 53.96 -40.65 1.45
C HIS A 7 53.26 -40.49 0.10
N SER A 8 54.05 -40.42 -0.97
CA SER A 8 53.58 -40.54 -2.35
C SER A 8 53.41 -42.03 -2.69
N GLY A 9 52.30 -42.38 -3.33
CA GLY A 9 52.14 -43.66 -4.02
C GLY A 9 51.59 -43.43 -5.42
N TYR A 10 52.47 -43.45 -6.41
CA TYR A 10 52.11 -43.60 -7.81
C TYR A 10 51.52 -45.00 -8.02
N GLY A 11 50.31 -45.08 -8.56
CA GLY A 11 49.72 -46.30 -9.08
C GLY A 11 49.36 -46.11 -10.54
N THR A 12 50.25 -46.52 -11.45
CA THR A 12 49.94 -46.70 -12.87
C THR A 12 49.20 -48.02 -13.04
N GLY A 13 47.89 -47.96 -13.21
CA GLY A 13 47.06 -49.08 -13.67
C GLY A 13 46.41 -48.71 -14.99
N TYR A 14 46.88 -49.33 -16.07
CA TYR A 14 46.17 -49.34 -17.35
C TYR A 14 44.94 -50.24 -17.20
N THR A 15 43.75 -49.68 -17.36
CA THR A 15 42.50 -50.44 -17.56
C THR A 15 41.71 -49.78 -18.68
N GLU A 16 41.12 -50.62 -19.52
CA GLU A 16 40.53 -50.33 -20.81
C GLU A 16 39.44 -49.23 -20.77
N GLY A 17 39.58 -48.23 -21.64
CA GLY A 17 38.54 -47.92 -22.62
C GLY A 17 37.15 -47.53 -22.14
N TYR A 18 37.01 -46.69 -21.10
CA TYR A 18 35.89 -45.76 -21.01
C TYR A 18 36.41 -44.39 -20.55
N ASN A 19 36.74 -43.52 -21.51
CA ASN A 19 36.74 -42.08 -21.24
C ASN A 19 35.27 -41.70 -20.99
N THR A 20 34.78 -41.89 -19.76
CA THR A 20 33.65 -41.12 -19.27
C THR A 20 34.13 -39.68 -19.19
N CYS A 21 33.97 -38.96 -20.31
CA CYS A 21 34.00 -37.52 -20.30
C CYS A 21 32.82 -37.10 -19.40
N VAL A 22 33.11 -36.86 -18.12
CA VAL A 22 32.14 -36.28 -17.20
C VAL A 22 31.98 -34.84 -17.67
N THR A 23 31.02 -34.63 -18.57
CA THR A 23 30.58 -33.29 -18.93
C THR A 23 29.93 -32.70 -17.68
N VAL A 24 30.65 -31.85 -16.95
CA VAL A 24 30.07 -31.06 -15.87
C VAL A 24 29.09 -30.07 -16.53
N CYS A 25 27.81 -30.43 -16.55
CA CYS A 25 26.77 -29.54 -17.02
C CYS A 25 26.52 -28.48 -15.94
N ASN A 26 26.81 -27.22 -16.26
CA ASN A 26 26.33 -26.11 -15.45
C ASN A 26 24.81 -26.00 -15.63
N TYR A 27 24.02 -26.03 -14.56
CA TYR A 27 22.58 -25.88 -14.58
C TYR A 27 22.23 -24.44 -14.19
N PRO A 28 21.17 -23.85 -14.77
CA PRO A 28 20.72 -22.55 -14.29
C PRO A 28 20.21 -22.68 -12.85
N PRO A 29 20.30 -21.60 -12.05
CA PRO A 29 19.60 -21.53 -10.77
C PRO A 29 18.11 -21.85 -10.92
N GLU A 30 17.50 -22.33 -9.85
CA GLU A 30 16.09 -22.65 -9.74
C GLU A 30 15.44 -21.74 -8.69
N ILE A 31 14.37 -21.04 -9.10
CA ILE A 31 13.60 -20.17 -8.20
C ILE A 31 12.43 -20.99 -7.64
N ASP A 32 12.38 -21.18 -6.32
CA ASP A 32 11.26 -21.85 -5.68
C ASP A 32 10.00 -20.98 -5.77
N CYS A 33 9.07 -21.37 -6.63
CA CYS A 33 7.84 -20.64 -6.85
C CYS A 33 6.95 -20.53 -5.62
N ASN A 34 7.08 -21.42 -4.64
CA ASN A 34 6.22 -21.43 -3.47
C ASN A 34 6.75 -20.56 -2.32
N SER A 35 7.98 -20.07 -2.43
CA SER A 35 8.67 -19.34 -1.35
C SER A 35 8.49 -17.82 -1.38
N TYR A 36 7.79 -17.27 -2.37
CA TYR A 36 7.72 -15.81 -2.52
C TYR A 36 6.96 -15.16 -1.36
N GLU A 37 7.56 -14.14 -0.77
CA GLU A 37 6.91 -13.26 0.20
C GLU A 37 7.12 -11.79 -0.16
N LEU A 38 6.11 -10.95 0.15
CA LEU A 38 6.16 -9.50 0.02
C LEU A 38 5.65 -8.87 1.32
N LYS A 39 6.38 -7.90 1.86
CA LYS A 39 6.01 -7.14 3.06
C LYS A 39 6.06 -5.65 2.76
N ILE A 40 5.09 -4.89 3.27
CA ILE A 40 5.06 -3.43 3.16
C ILE A 40 5.06 -2.84 4.56
N THR A 41 5.96 -1.89 4.78
CA THR A 41 6.11 -1.17 6.04
C THR A 41 6.02 0.34 5.81
N THR A 42 5.29 1.03 6.69
CA THR A 42 5.23 2.50 6.67
C THR A 42 6.59 3.12 6.94
N LEU A 43 6.71 4.43 6.72
CA LEU A 43 7.88 5.24 7.10
C LEU A 43 8.26 5.10 8.59
N GLN A 44 7.28 4.82 9.45
CA GLN A 44 7.49 4.61 10.89
C GLN A 44 7.83 3.15 11.24
N GLY A 45 7.97 2.26 10.24
CA GLY A 45 8.34 0.85 10.43
C GLY A 45 7.17 -0.09 10.74
N TRP A 46 5.91 0.35 10.58
CA TRP A 46 4.74 -0.47 10.91
C TRP A 46 4.42 -1.37 9.72
N LYS A 47 4.34 -2.69 9.95
CA LYS A 47 3.92 -3.65 8.91
C LYS A 47 2.43 -3.47 8.62
N VAL A 48 2.10 -3.09 7.40
CA VAL A 48 0.72 -2.80 6.95
C VAL A 48 0.19 -3.80 5.94
N TYR A 49 1.09 -4.55 5.29
CA TYR A 49 0.75 -5.62 4.37
C TYR A 49 1.80 -6.72 4.43
N GLU A 50 1.37 -7.97 4.31
CA GLU A 50 2.24 -9.13 4.16
C GLU A 50 1.51 -10.18 3.33
N TYR A 51 2.17 -10.66 2.28
CA TYR A 51 1.73 -11.77 1.46
C TYR A 51 2.80 -12.84 1.49
N LYS A 52 2.39 -14.09 1.65
CA LYS A 52 3.22 -15.27 1.46
C LYS A 52 2.51 -16.20 0.50
N ASN A 53 3.22 -16.74 -0.49
CA ASN A 53 2.59 -17.63 -1.47
C ASN A 53 1.96 -18.89 -0.81
N THR A 54 2.48 -19.32 0.34
CA THR A 54 1.98 -20.48 1.10
C THR A 54 0.72 -20.22 1.93
N THR A 55 0.57 -19.01 2.48
CA THR A 55 -0.51 -18.69 3.44
C THR A 55 -1.44 -17.58 2.97
N GLY A 56 -1.17 -16.97 1.81
CA GLY A 56 -1.88 -15.80 1.32
C GLY A 56 -1.53 -14.53 2.08
N VAL A 57 -2.47 -13.58 2.11
CA VAL A 57 -2.33 -12.30 2.81
C VAL A 57 -2.52 -12.50 4.31
N THR A 58 -1.57 -12.02 5.12
CA THR A 58 -1.68 -12.03 6.57
C THR A 58 -2.88 -11.18 6.99
N PRO A 59 -3.84 -11.71 7.77
CA PRO A 59 -5.04 -10.96 8.15
C PRO A 59 -4.74 -9.89 9.22
N LYS A 60 -5.69 -8.97 9.42
CA LYS A 60 -5.68 -7.93 10.48
C LYS A 60 -4.57 -6.89 10.40
N LEU A 61 -3.81 -6.83 9.31
CA LEU A 61 -2.98 -5.68 8.99
C LEU A 61 -3.86 -4.60 8.34
N LEU A 62 -3.40 -3.35 8.38
CA LEU A 62 -4.14 -2.19 7.88
C LEU A 62 -4.64 -2.40 6.44
N ARG A 63 -3.80 -2.98 5.58
CA ARG A 63 -4.09 -3.19 4.15
C ARG A 63 -4.40 -4.64 3.78
N SER A 64 -4.73 -5.50 4.75
CA SER A 64 -4.95 -6.93 4.50
C SER A 64 -6.10 -7.25 3.55
N ASP A 65 -7.10 -6.36 3.45
CA ASP A 65 -8.26 -6.51 2.57
C ASP A 65 -8.11 -5.73 1.25
N ALA A 66 -6.92 -5.20 0.96
CA ALA A 66 -6.62 -4.58 -0.32
C ALA A 66 -6.77 -5.61 -1.47
N LEU A 67 -7.28 -5.15 -2.61
CA LEU A 67 -7.41 -5.97 -3.81
C LEU A 67 -6.05 -6.32 -4.41
N MET A 68 -5.06 -5.46 -4.18
CA MET A 68 -3.67 -5.65 -4.57
C MET A 68 -2.74 -5.06 -3.50
N ALA A 69 -1.53 -5.60 -3.37
CA ALA A 69 -0.50 -4.98 -2.58
C ALA A 69 -0.23 -3.55 -3.10
N TYR A 70 -0.23 -2.54 -2.22
CA TYR A 70 0.12 -1.18 -2.60
C TYR A 70 1.00 -0.48 -1.56
N ALA A 71 1.87 0.40 -2.05
CA ALA A 71 2.81 1.16 -1.24
C ALA A 71 2.90 2.62 -1.72
N TYR A 72 3.05 3.53 -0.77
CA TYR A 72 3.29 4.95 -1.02
C TYR A 72 4.79 5.27 -1.04
N THR A 73 5.12 6.42 -1.63
CA THR A 73 6.46 6.99 -1.65
C THR A 73 7.06 7.01 -0.24
N GLY A 74 8.30 6.52 -0.13
CA GLY A 74 9.02 6.44 1.14
C GLY A 74 8.72 5.19 1.96
N GLU A 75 7.65 4.44 1.68
CA GLU A 75 7.40 3.17 2.35
C GLU A 75 8.42 2.10 1.93
N GLY A 76 8.69 1.19 2.86
CA GLY A 76 9.56 0.05 2.63
C GLY A 76 8.77 -1.12 2.07
N VAL A 77 9.28 -1.73 1.00
CA VAL A 77 8.83 -3.00 0.44
C VAL A 77 9.96 -4.01 0.60
N THR A 78 9.69 -5.11 1.29
CA THR A 78 10.64 -6.21 1.42
C THR A 78 10.16 -7.41 0.65
N PHE A 79 11.02 -7.94 -0.22
CA PHE A 79 10.77 -9.14 -0.99
C PHE A 79 11.61 -10.29 -0.45
N TYR A 80 11.06 -11.51 -0.48
CA TYR A 80 11.77 -12.75 -0.14
C TYR A 80 11.53 -13.80 -1.21
N ILE A 81 12.55 -14.60 -1.49
CA ILE A 81 12.46 -15.75 -2.39
C ILE A 81 13.56 -16.76 -2.08
N ASN A 82 13.25 -18.04 -2.08
CA ASN A 82 14.25 -19.09 -2.02
C ASN A 82 14.74 -19.40 -3.44
N VAL A 83 16.07 -19.49 -3.58
CA VAL A 83 16.72 -19.88 -4.83
C VAL A 83 17.71 -20.99 -4.52
N SER A 84 17.69 -22.02 -5.34
CA SER A 84 18.67 -23.10 -5.32
C SER A 84 19.51 -23.10 -6.58
N ASP A 85 20.74 -23.58 -6.47
CA ASP A 85 21.62 -23.87 -7.58
C ASP A 85 22.10 -25.33 -7.45
N PRO A 86 21.78 -26.21 -8.41
CA PRO A 86 22.24 -27.59 -8.41
C PRO A 86 23.77 -27.74 -8.39
N ASN A 87 24.51 -26.73 -8.86
CA ASN A 87 25.96 -26.71 -8.89
C ASN A 87 26.58 -26.23 -7.56
N GLY A 88 25.75 -25.68 -6.67
CA GLY A 88 26.11 -25.30 -5.31
C GLY A 88 25.78 -23.84 -5.02
N VAL A 89 25.39 -23.53 -3.78
CA VAL A 89 24.97 -22.17 -3.41
C VAL A 89 26.08 -21.11 -3.60
N GLN A 90 27.35 -21.53 -3.64
CA GLN A 90 28.50 -20.66 -3.88
C GLN A 90 28.42 -19.97 -5.25
N ASP A 91 27.83 -20.66 -6.22
CA ASP A 91 27.63 -20.17 -7.59
C ASP A 91 26.64 -19.00 -7.63
N LEU A 92 25.77 -18.88 -6.61
CA LEU A 92 24.88 -17.72 -6.41
C LEU A 92 25.54 -16.56 -5.65
N GLN A 93 26.76 -16.76 -5.13
CA GLN A 93 27.50 -15.82 -4.28
C GLN A 93 28.75 -15.26 -4.99
N ALA A 94 29.20 -15.88 -6.07
CA ALA A 94 30.38 -15.50 -6.82
C ALA A 94 30.20 -14.20 -7.63
N MET A 95 31.31 -13.64 -8.13
CA MET A 95 31.29 -12.41 -8.92
C MET A 95 30.38 -12.55 -10.16
N GLY A 96 29.39 -11.66 -10.27
CA GLY A 96 28.39 -11.65 -11.36
C GLY A 96 27.16 -12.52 -11.09
N ALA A 97 27.15 -13.27 -9.99
CA ALA A 97 25.99 -13.98 -9.49
C ALA A 97 25.01 -13.04 -8.78
N GLY A 98 23.80 -13.51 -8.54
CA GLY A 98 22.86 -12.89 -7.63
C GLY A 98 21.41 -13.00 -8.06
N VAL A 99 20.52 -12.59 -7.17
CA VAL A 99 19.07 -12.58 -7.38
C VAL A 99 18.62 -11.12 -7.45
N ASP A 100 17.85 -10.76 -8.46
CA ASP A 100 17.19 -9.47 -8.56
C ASP A 100 15.68 -9.62 -8.52
N PHE A 101 15.02 -8.69 -7.84
CA PHE A 101 13.60 -8.41 -8.02
C PHE A 101 13.46 -7.30 -9.07
N LEU A 102 12.66 -7.56 -10.09
CA LEU A 102 12.41 -6.64 -11.19
C LEU A 102 10.98 -6.12 -11.10
N LEU A 103 10.79 -4.81 -11.00
CA LEU A 103 9.49 -4.19 -11.13
C LEU A 103 9.31 -3.69 -12.56
N VAL A 104 8.33 -4.27 -13.24
CA VAL A 104 8.02 -4.01 -14.65
C VAL A 104 6.62 -3.41 -14.69
N PRO A 105 6.38 -2.26 -15.37
CA PRO A 105 5.03 -1.73 -15.53
C PRO A 105 4.12 -2.81 -16.09
N GLN A 106 2.88 -2.88 -15.62
CA GLN A 106 1.94 -3.92 -16.03
C GLN A 106 1.81 -3.99 -17.56
N GLY A 107 2.00 -5.19 -18.13
CA GLY A 107 2.01 -5.41 -19.58
C GLY A 107 3.32 -5.04 -20.29
N GLY A 108 4.33 -4.58 -19.54
CA GLY A 108 5.67 -4.30 -20.03
C GLY A 108 6.54 -5.53 -20.24
N ASN A 109 7.71 -5.33 -20.84
CA ASN A 109 8.67 -6.40 -21.11
C ASN A 109 9.66 -6.55 -19.94
N PRO A 110 9.80 -7.74 -19.32
CA PRO A 110 10.72 -7.94 -18.20
C PRO A 110 12.20 -7.81 -18.55
N LYS A 111 12.55 -7.64 -19.83
CA LYS A 111 13.91 -7.25 -20.26
C LYS A 111 14.23 -5.78 -19.95
N ASN A 112 13.21 -4.93 -19.81
CA ASN A 112 13.34 -3.50 -19.57
C ASN A 112 12.54 -3.10 -18.32
N PRO A 113 12.93 -3.59 -17.13
CA PRO A 113 12.25 -3.23 -15.89
C PRO A 113 12.46 -1.75 -15.59
N THR A 114 11.46 -1.12 -14.97
CA THR A 114 11.62 0.25 -14.44
C THR A 114 12.55 0.25 -13.23
N TYR A 115 12.44 -0.78 -12.37
CA TYR A 115 13.31 -0.93 -11.21
C TYR A 115 13.94 -2.32 -11.19
N THR A 116 15.25 -2.36 -10.96
CA THR A 116 16.01 -3.58 -10.68
C THR A 116 16.53 -3.48 -9.26
N ILE A 117 16.11 -4.40 -8.40
CA ILE A 117 16.36 -4.38 -6.97
C ILE A 117 17.23 -5.59 -6.63
N PRO A 118 18.55 -5.41 -6.44
CA PRO A 118 19.44 -6.52 -6.12
C PRO A 118 19.14 -7.04 -4.70
N ALA A 119 19.07 -8.36 -4.56
CA ALA A 119 18.84 -9.03 -3.30
C ALA A 119 20.16 -9.41 -2.62
N GLY A 120 20.19 -9.28 -1.29
CA GLY A 120 21.12 -10.02 -0.46
C GLY A 120 20.59 -11.43 -0.19
N PHE A 121 21.35 -12.23 0.55
CA PHE A 121 20.89 -13.52 1.06
C PHE A 121 20.99 -13.57 2.58
N ASP A 122 20.18 -14.43 3.19
CA ASP A 122 20.24 -14.73 4.61
C ASP A 122 21.19 -15.92 4.86
N PRO A 123 22.38 -15.72 5.46
CA PRO A 123 23.33 -16.80 5.71
C PRO A 123 22.76 -17.92 6.58
N SER A 124 21.79 -17.62 7.44
CA SER A 124 21.17 -18.62 8.34
C SER A 124 20.29 -19.63 7.61
N THR A 125 19.88 -19.32 6.39
CA THR A 125 19.04 -20.18 5.52
C THR A 125 19.86 -20.95 4.48
N THR A 126 21.18 -20.78 4.50
CA THR A 126 22.08 -21.36 3.50
C THR A 126 22.23 -22.86 3.71
N THR A 127 21.98 -23.62 2.64
CA THR A 127 22.25 -25.05 2.52
C THR A 127 23.35 -25.28 1.48
N SER A 128 23.72 -26.53 1.20
CA SER A 128 24.72 -26.83 0.16
C SER A 128 24.30 -26.33 -1.23
N THR A 129 22.99 -26.23 -1.49
CA THR A 129 22.45 -25.94 -2.82
C THR A 129 21.48 -24.77 -2.85
N GLY A 130 21.17 -24.07 -1.75
CA GLY A 130 20.22 -22.96 -1.82
C GLY A 130 20.22 -22.05 -0.61
N ALA A 131 19.60 -20.88 -0.75
CA ALA A 131 19.45 -19.88 0.30
C ALA A 131 18.18 -19.04 0.08
N THR A 132 17.71 -18.39 1.14
CA THR A 132 16.70 -17.33 1.05
C THR A 132 17.38 -16.02 0.66
N PHE A 133 16.91 -15.43 -0.44
CA PHE A 133 17.29 -14.10 -0.89
C PHE A 133 16.22 -13.08 -0.49
N TYR A 134 16.67 -11.90 -0.09
CA TYR A 134 15.78 -10.81 0.27
C TYR A 134 16.32 -9.46 -0.17
N ALA A 135 15.40 -8.55 -0.47
CA ALA A 135 15.73 -7.17 -0.78
C ALA A 135 14.78 -6.23 -0.03
N GLN A 136 15.33 -5.21 0.61
CA GLN A 136 14.57 -4.08 1.11
C GLN A 136 14.68 -2.93 0.12
N TRP A 137 13.53 -2.40 -0.28
CA TRP A 137 13.44 -1.34 -1.27
C TRP A 137 12.48 -0.26 -0.79
N THR A 138 12.88 1.00 -0.94
CA THR A 138 12.04 2.14 -0.62
C THR A 138 11.39 2.65 -1.89
N VAL A 139 10.07 2.86 -1.87
CA VAL A 139 9.34 3.40 -3.03
C VAL A 139 9.86 4.81 -3.34
N PRO A 140 10.41 5.05 -4.55
CA PRO A 140 10.96 6.34 -4.90
C PRO A 140 9.86 7.37 -5.18
N ALA A 141 10.20 8.64 -5.01
CA ALA A 141 9.32 9.73 -5.39
C ALA A 141 9.02 9.69 -6.90
N GLY A 142 7.77 9.96 -7.27
CA GLY A 142 7.32 9.98 -8.66
C GLY A 142 7.00 8.61 -9.27
N ALA A 143 7.18 7.50 -8.53
CA ALA A 143 6.66 6.20 -8.97
C ALA A 143 5.13 6.23 -8.96
N TYR A 144 4.47 5.73 -10.00
CA TYR A 144 3.01 5.58 -10.03
C TYR A 144 2.61 4.40 -10.91
N GLY A 145 1.55 3.71 -10.52
CA GLY A 145 0.91 2.67 -11.32
C GLY A 145 1.18 1.24 -10.85
N CYS A 146 0.62 0.29 -11.59
CA CYS A 146 0.73 -1.14 -11.31
C CYS A 146 2.01 -1.73 -11.92
N PHE A 147 2.76 -2.49 -11.12
CA PHE A 147 3.98 -3.18 -11.51
C PHE A 147 3.84 -4.69 -11.28
N ASP A 148 4.22 -5.45 -12.29
CA ASP A 148 4.49 -6.88 -12.19
C ASP A 148 5.87 -7.09 -11.53
N VAL A 149 5.92 -7.96 -10.51
CA VAL A 149 7.14 -8.33 -9.80
C VAL A 149 7.69 -9.62 -10.40
N TYR A 150 8.85 -9.53 -11.05
CA TYR A 150 9.59 -10.69 -11.54
C TYR A 150 10.81 -10.95 -10.67
N VAL A 151 11.23 -12.21 -10.62
CA VAL A 151 12.51 -12.62 -10.02
C VAL A 151 13.41 -13.16 -11.12
N LYS A 152 14.68 -12.75 -11.09
CA LYS A 152 15.74 -13.27 -11.96
C LYS A 152 16.92 -13.68 -11.09
N ALA A 153 17.42 -14.89 -11.30
CA ALA A 153 18.62 -15.40 -10.66
C ALA A 153 19.72 -15.57 -11.70
N ARG A 154 20.94 -15.20 -11.32
CA ARG A 154 22.15 -15.31 -12.11
C ARG A 154 23.16 -16.14 -11.33
N ASP A 155 23.69 -17.13 -12.00
CA ASP A 155 24.84 -17.90 -11.56
C ASP A 155 26.13 -17.15 -11.99
N GLY A 156 27.10 -17.11 -11.09
CA GLY A 156 28.40 -16.49 -11.27
C GLY A 156 29.32 -17.35 -12.13
N LYS A 157 30.33 -16.75 -12.75
CA LYS A 157 31.31 -17.57 -13.50
C LYS A 157 32.26 -18.27 -12.53
N HIS A 158 32.25 -19.60 -12.51
CA HIS A 158 33.36 -20.40 -12.01
C HIS A 158 34.25 -20.89 -13.19
N GLY A 159 35.49 -20.39 -13.28
CA GLY A 159 36.47 -20.80 -14.29
C GLY A 159 36.13 -20.37 -15.75
N HIS A 160 36.25 -21.30 -16.70
CA HIS A 160 36.04 -21.07 -18.15
C HIS A 160 34.57 -21.17 -18.61
N GLY A 161 33.62 -21.37 -17.69
CA GLY A 161 32.19 -21.48 -18.01
C GLY A 161 31.49 -20.13 -18.23
N HIS A 162 30.42 -20.13 -19.02
CA HIS A 162 29.47 -19.01 -19.07
C HIS A 162 28.45 -19.19 -17.94
N GLY A 163 28.37 -18.24 -17.01
CA GLY A 163 27.35 -18.24 -15.95
C GLY A 163 25.95 -18.29 -16.56
N LYS A 164 25.06 -19.08 -15.95
CA LYS A 164 23.69 -19.24 -16.46
C LYS A 164 22.74 -18.27 -15.77
N CYS A 165 21.64 -17.94 -16.44
CA CYS A 165 20.62 -17.05 -15.89
C CYS A 165 19.26 -17.72 -16.04
N THR A 166 18.40 -17.53 -15.04
CA THR A 166 16.99 -17.83 -15.24
C THR A 166 16.37 -16.81 -16.19
N ARG A 167 15.30 -17.23 -16.88
CA ARG A 167 14.35 -16.27 -17.45
C ARG A 167 13.64 -15.58 -16.29
N PRO A 168 13.28 -14.29 -16.40
CA PRO A 168 12.46 -13.62 -15.38
C PRO A 168 11.17 -14.42 -15.11
N VAL A 169 10.92 -14.72 -13.84
CA VAL A 169 9.73 -15.48 -13.40
C VAL A 169 8.79 -14.52 -12.67
N LEU A 170 7.54 -14.39 -13.15
CA LEU A 170 6.51 -13.56 -12.52
C LEU A 170 6.13 -14.15 -11.16
N LYS A 171 6.12 -13.32 -10.11
CA LYS A 171 5.80 -13.73 -8.72
C LYS A 171 4.63 -12.98 -8.11
N GLY A 172 4.36 -11.76 -8.54
CA GLY A 172 3.28 -10.98 -7.96
C GLY A 172 3.08 -9.65 -8.66
N LYS A 173 2.29 -8.79 -8.02
CA LYS A 173 2.00 -7.42 -8.45
C LYS A 173 2.08 -6.48 -7.26
N ILE A 174 2.41 -5.22 -7.52
CA ILE A 174 2.34 -4.13 -6.54
C ILE A 174 1.90 -2.84 -7.24
N PHE A 175 0.98 -2.10 -6.63
CA PHE A 175 0.62 -0.75 -7.07
C PHE A 175 1.40 0.30 -6.29
N LEU A 176 2.01 1.25 -6.98
CA LEU A 176 2.80 2.31 -6.37
C LEU A 176 2.02 3.63 -6.39
N ASN A 177 1.96 4.29 -5.23
CA ASN A 177 1.30 5.58 -5.02
C ASN A 177 -0.13 5.65 -5.58
N PRO A 178 -1.04 4.77 -5.14
CA PRO A 178 -2.43 4.85 -5.59
C PRO A 178 -3.04 6.21 -5.26
N MET A 179 -3.89 6.69 -6.14
CA MET A 179 -4.66 7.92 -5.98
C MET A 179 -5.69 7.74 -4.88
N VAL A 180 -5.93 8.83 -4.16
CA VAL A 180 -6.95 8.90 -3.11
C VAL A 180 -8.02 9.88 -3.57
N GLY A 181 -9.27 9.43 -3.59
CA GLY A 181 -10.41 10.24 -3.98
C GLY A 181 -11.52 10.16 -2.96
N ILE A 182 -12.16 11.29 -2.69
CA ILE A 182 -13.39 11.36 -1.90
C ILE A 182 -14.52 11.97 -2.72
N GLU A 183 -15.72 11.43 -2.55
CA GLU A 183 -16.96 12.02 -3.06
C GLU A 183 -17.89 12.31 -1.88
N ILE A 184 -18.60 13.44 -1.93
CA ILE A 184 -19.42 13.93 -0.83
C ILE A 184 -20.82 14.23 -1.35
N THR A 185 -21.81 13.59 -0.74
CA THR A 185 -23.21 13.61 -1.15
C THR A 185 -24.10 14.01 0.03
N LYS A 186 -25.36 14.38 -0.28
CA LYS A 186 -26.38 14.71 0.73
C LYS A 186 -27.41 13.59 0.89
N ASP A 187 -28.18 13.67 1.98
CA ASP A 187 -29.42 12.92 2.26
C ASP A 187 -29.33 11.40 2.17
N ASN A 188 -28.16 10.83 2.50
CA ASN A 188 -27.94 9.38 2.44
C ASN A 188 -28.37 8.77 1.09
N ASP A 189 -28.30 9.57 0.01
CA ASP A 189 -28.83 9.23 -1.31
C ASP A 189 -28.16 7.94 -1.78
N ARG A 190 -28.85 6.83 -1.51
CA ARG A 190 -28.50 5.51 -2.00
C ARG A 190 -28.59 5.59 -3.50
N PHE A 191 -27.42 5.53 -4.14
CA PHE A 191 -27.17 5.15 -5.52
C PHE A 191 -28.46 5.03 -6.35
N GLU A 192 -28.94 6.15 -6.92
CA GLU A 192 -29.76 6.02 -8.11
C GLU A 192 -28.87 5.41 -9.21
N PRO A 193 -29.36 4.44 -10.00
CA PRO A 193 -28.57 3.82 -11.05
C PRO A 193 -27.96 4.90 -11.94
N LYS A 194 -26.68 4.72 -12.31
CA LYS A 194 -25.95 5.63 -13.19
C LYS A 194 -26.82 6.01 -14.37
N ASN A 195 -26.86 7.30 -14.71
CA ASN A 195 -27.54 7.74 -15.92
C ASN A 195 -26.88 7.08 -17.14
N ASN A 196 -27.53 7.17 -18.32
CA ASN A 196 -27.03 6.56 -19.55
C ASN A 196 -25.62 7.04 -19.98
N ASP A 197 -25.09 8.08 -19.33
CA ASP A 197 -23.76 8.66 -19.56
C ASP A 197 -22.71 8.13 -18.57
N GLY A 198 -23.06 7.18 -17.68
CA GLY A 198 -22.14 6.56 -16.72
C GLY A 198 -21.90 7.36 -15.44
N ASN A 199 -22.60 8.49 -15.25
CA ASN A 199 -22.49 9.32 -14.06
C ASN A 199 -23.50 8.88 -12.99
N ALA A 200 -23.07 8.79 -11.74
CA ALA A 200 -23.97 8.56 -10.62
C ALA A 200 -24.86 9.80 -10.39
N ASN A 201 -26.14 9.58 -10.11
CA ASN A 201 -27.13 10.65 -9.97
C ASN A 201 -27.22 11.12 -8.51
N TYR A 202 -26.08 11.52 -7.92
CA TYR A 202 -26.07 12.05 -6.55
C TYR A 202 -26.32 13.54 -6.52
N ALA A 203 -27.13 14.00 -5.56
CA ALA A 203 -27.15 15.40 -5.26
C ALA A 203 -25.86 15.80 -4.54
N GLN A 204 -25.02 16.57 -5.25
CA GLN A 204 -23.73 17.03 -4.73
C GLN A 204 -23.91 17.85 -3.45
N PHE A 205 -23.03 17.59 -2.47
CA PHE A 205 -22.93 18.41 -1.28
C PHE A 205 -22.41 19.81 -1.64
N THR A 206 -23.20 20.85 -1.34
CA THR A 206 -22.84 22.25 -1.66
C THR A 206 -22.52 23.10 -0.44
N GLY A 207 -22.81 22.61 0.77
CA GLY A 207 -22.54 23.29 2.03
C GLY A 207 -23.50 22.87 3.16
N LEU A 208 -23.38 23.53 4.31
CA LEU A 208 -24.27 23.35 5.45
C LEU A 208 -25.09 24.61 5.71
N CYS A 209 -26.38 24.44 6.02
CA CYS A 209 -27.31 25.50 6.37
C CYS A 209 -28.05 25.16 7.66
N PHE A 210 -27.83 25.95 8.71
CA PHE A 210 -28.51 25.80 10.01
C PHE A 210 -29.82 26.61 10.11
N GLY A 211 -30.23 27.29 9.04
CA GLY A 211 -31.47 28.07 9.01
C GLY A 211 -31.46 29.31 9.92
N LYS A 212 -32.65 29.79 10.28
CA LYS A 212 -32.84 30.89 11.24
C LYS A 212 -32.86 30.31 12.64
N THR A 213 -32.10 30.91 13.54
CA THR A 213 -31.97 30.45 14.93
C THR A 213 -31.76 31.62 15.89
N THR A 214 -31.94 31.39 17.19
CA THR A 214 -31.79 32.41 18.24
C THR A 214 -30.49 32.19 19.02
N PRO A 215 -29.85 33.26 19.55
CA PRO A 215 -28.72 33.11 20.46
C PRO A 215 -29.05 32.15 21.61
N GLY A 216 -28.14 31.23 21.91
CA GLY A 216 -28.29 30.20 22.95
C GLY A 216 -28.98 28.91 22.51
N ALA A 217 -29.50 28.83 21.28
CA ALA A 217 -30.03 27.57 20.76
C ALA A 217 -28.92 26.53 20.63
N THR A 218 -29.16 25.31 21.10
CA THR A 218 -28.20 24.20 21.07
C THR A 218 -28.63 23.12 20.09
N ASN A 219 -27.66 22.40 19.53
CA ASN A 219 -27.88 21.26 18.63
C ASN A 219 -28.80 21.57 17.43
N VAL A 220 -28.68 22.77 16.86
CA VAL A 220 -29.42 23.16 15.65
C VAL A 220 -28.92 22.29 14.49
N SER A 221 -29.78 21.47 13.90
CA SER A 221 -29.39 20.57 12.81
C SER A 221 -29.14 21.34 11.51
N ALA A 222 -28.10 20.93 10.76
CA ALA A 222 -27.97 21.33 9.37
C ALA A 222 -29.10 20.70 8.53
N LYS A 223 -29.54 21.41 7.49
CA LYS A 223 -30.57 20.93 6.54
C LYS A 223 -30.08 19.83 5.62
N GLU A 224 -28.78 19.78 5.37
CA GLU A 224 -28.13 18.85 4.45
C GLU A 224 -27.70 17.54 5.13
N ASN A 225 -28.00 17.40 6.43
CA ASN A 225 -27.90 16.11 7.10
C ASN A 225 -28.87 15.12 6.45
N VAL A 226 -28.49 13.89 6.15
CA VAL A 226 -27.17 13.25 6.42
C VAL A 226 -26.13 13.63 5.36
N VAL A 227 -24.92 14.00 5.77
CA VAL A 227 -23.76 14.16 4.86
C VAL A 227 -23.05 12.83 4.71
N THR A 228 -22.87 12.35 3.50
CA THR A 228 -22.25 11.05 3.20
C THR A 228 -20.93 11.24 2.45
N ILE A 229 -19.90 10.52 2.86
CA ILE A 229 -18.54 10.58 2.30
C ILE A 229 -18.16 9.19 1.78
N HIS A 230 -17.83 9.12 0.49
CA HIS A 230 -17.47 7.91 -0.22
C HIS A 230 -15.96 7.89 -0.48
N ASN A 231 -15.35 6.72 -0.27
CA ASN A 231 -14.01 6.42 -0.77
C ASN A 231 -14.15 5.82 -2.18
N ILE A 232 -13.84 6.62 -3.20
CA ILE A 232 -14.03 6.23 -4.60
C ILE A 232 -12.89 5.38 -5.16
N ASP A 233 -11.77 5.26 -4.43
CA ASP A 233 -10.56 4.50 -4.81
C ASP A 233 -10.32 4.46 -6.33
N PRO A 234 -9.87 5.59 -6.94
CA PRO A 234 -9.86 5.75 -8.39
C PRO A 234 -9.07 4.67 -9.15
N ASP A 235 -8.04 4.11 -8.52
CA ASP A 235 -7.19 3.06 -9.09
C ASP A 235 -7.73 1.64 -8.82
N ASN A 236 -8.80 1.51 -8.03
CA ASN A 236 -9.47 0.25 -7.67
C ASN A 236 -8.48 -0.80 -7.11
N VAL A 237 -7.60 -0.38 -6.21
CA VAL A 237 -6.57 -1.25 -5.59
C VAL A 237 -6.97 -1.72 -4.19
N GLY A 238 -8.08 -1.22 -3.65
CA GLY A 238 -8.47 -1.39 -2.26
C GLY A 238 -7.86 -0.33 -1.34
N THR A 239 -7.61 0.89 -1.84
CA THR A 239 -7.01 1.96 -1.03
C THR A 239 -7.92 2.32 0.12
N GLN A 240 -7.42 2.25 1.35
CA GLN A 240 -8.14 2.75 2.52
C GLN A 240 -7.73 4.20 2.79
N MET A 241 -8.58 4.95 3.49
CA MET A 241 -8.25 6.33 3.83
C MET A 241 -8.66 6.74 5.24
N ALA A 242 -7.96 7.73 5.79
CA ALA A 242 -8.44 8.51 6.92
C ALA A 242 -9.20 9.73 6.38
N VAL A 243 -10.38 10.00 6.95
CA VAL A 243 -11.22 11.13 6.57
C VAL A 243 -11.16 12.19 7.66
N PHE A 244 -10.83 13.41 7.28
CA PHE A 244 -10.79 14.56 8.16
C PHE A 244 -11.78 15.62 7.70
N VAL A 245 -12.21 16.45 8.63
CA VAL A 245 -13.02 17.64 8.37
C VAL A 245 -12.36 18.86 8.99
N SER A 246 -12.50 20.01 8.35
CA SER A 246 -12.11 21.31 8.90
C SER A 246 -13.22 22.32 8.67
N ALA A 247 -13.35 23.28 9.57
CA ALA A 247 -14.26 24.40 9.43
C ALA A 247 -13.58 25.71 9.81
N THR A 248 -14.09 26.80 9.24
CA THR A 248 -13.79 28.15 9.71
C THR A 248 -14.88 28.65 10.65
N SER A 249 -14.51 29.50 11.59
CA SER A 249 -15.48 30.25 12.40
C SER A 249 -16.38 31.06 11.47
N MET A 250 -17.67 31.08 11.76
CA MET A 250 -18.63 31.81 10.95
C MET A 250 -18.63 33.28 11.33
N THR A 251 -18.46 34.15 10.35
CA THR A 251 -18.40 35.61 10.56
C THR A 251 -19.69 36.27 10.08
N GLN A 252 -20.15 37.27 10.82
CA GLN A 252 -21.31 38.05 10.46
C GLN A 252 -21.04 38.89 9.20
N SER A 253 -21.94 38.83 8.24
CA SER A 253 -21.92 39.70 7.07
C SER A 253 -22.15 41.15 7.50
N LYS A 254 -21.17 42.03 7.24
CA LYS A 254 -21.21 43.47 7.58
C LYS A 254 -21.31 43.76 9.10
N GLY A 255 -20.77 42.87 9.95
CA GLY A 255 -20.76 43.07 11.41
C GLY A 255 -19.56 42.41 12.08
N THR A 256 -19.57 42.38 13.42
CA THR A 256 -18.48 41.84 14.25
C THR A 256 -18.83 40.53 14.94
N GLY A 257 -20.05 40.02 14.77
CA GLY A 257 -20.45 38.74 15.34
C GLY A 257 -19.60 37.59 14.81
N ILE A 258 -19.20 36.67 15.69
CA ILE A 258 -18.45 35.46 15.36
C ILE A 258 -19.13 34.29 16.04
N ILE A 259 -19.30 33.19 15.31
CA ILE A 259 -19.63 31.89 15.86
C ILE A 259 -18.39 31.00 15.67
N PRO A 260 -17.71 30.60 16.77
CA PRO A 260 -16.52 29.76 16.69
C PRO A 260 -16.79 28.44 15.95
N ALA A 261 -15.78 27.88 15.29
CA ALA A 261 -15.93 26.58 14.62
C ALA A 261 -16.22 25.45 15.62
N GLU A 262 -15.76 25.60 16.86
CA GLU A 262 -15.94 24.68 18.00
C GLU A 262 -17.40 24.50 18.42
N ASN A 263 -18.25 25.43 18.00
CA ASN A 263 -19.69 25.37 18.16
C ASN A 263 -20.36 24.46 17.11
N ILE A 264 -19.64 24.03 16.07
CA ILE A 264 -20.09 23.04 15.10
C ILE A 264 -19.63 21.66 15.57
N LYS A 265 -20.59 20.73 15.68
CA LYS A 265 -20.33 19.32 16.02
C LYS A 265 -20.59 18.45 14.80
N ALA A 266 -19.69 17.53 14.54
CA ALA A 266 -19.88 16.46 13.56
C ALA A 266 -20.17 15.17 14.33
N HIS A 267 -21.36 14.61 14.15
CA HIS A 267 -21.81 13.38 14.76
C HIS A 267 -21.73 12.24 13.74
N VAL A 268 -20.81 11.31 13.95
CA VAL A 268 -20.63 10.16 13.06
C VAL A 268 -21.67 9.09 13.43
N ILE A 269 -22.50 8.72 12.47
CA ILE A 269 -23.64 7.81 12.67
C ILE A 269 -23.44 6.44 12.02
N LYS A 270 -22.59 6.33 11.01
CA LYS A 270 -22.27 5.07 10.34
C LYS A 270 -20.94 5.18 9.60
N ALA A 271 -20.19 4.10 9.57
CA ALA A 271 -18.98 3.96 8.77
C ALA A 271 -18.75 2.49 8.42
N ASN A 272 -18.28 2.19 7.20
CA ASN A 272 -18.02 0.82 6.74
C ASN A 272 -19.23 -0.11 6.94
N ASN A 273 -20.44 0.37 6.64
CA ASN A 273 -21.71 -0.34 6.85
C ASN A 273 -22.03 -0.72 8.32
N VAL A 274 -21.35 -0.11 9.29
CA VAL A 274 -21.56 -0.35 10.73
C VAL A 274 -22.00 0.94 11.40
N ALA A 275 -23.09 0.87 12.18
CA ALA A 275 -23.59 2.00 12.97
C ALA A 275 -22.51 2.48 13.95
N GLN A 276 -22.36 3.80 14.03
CA GLN A 276 -21.46 4.50 14.93
C GLN A 276 -22.27 5.50 15.75
N SER A 277 -21.74 5.95 16.88
CA SER A 277 -22.36 7.04 17.64
C SER A 277 -21.32 7.74 18.49
N TYR A 278 -20.71 8.77 17.91
CA TYR A 278 -19.84 9.69 18.63
C TYR A 278 -19.80 11.03 17.92
N SER A 279 -19.44 12.07 18.66
CA SER A 279 -19.34 13.43 18.13
C SER A 279 -17.92 13.94 18.27
N VAL A 280 -17.47 14.67 17.26
CA VAL A 280 -16.25 15.47 17.32
C VAL A 280 -16.61 16.94 17.20
N HIS A 281 -15.96 17.77 18.01
CA HIS A 281 -16.04 19.22 17.85
C HIS A 281 -15.10 19.64 16.72
N LEU A 282 -15.59 20.49 15.83
CA LEU A 282 -14.72 21.09 14.84
C LEU A 282 -13.80 22.10 15.52
N GLN A 283 -12.72 22.46 14.85
CA GLN A 283 -11.75 23.42 15.37
C GLN A 283 -11.38 24.37 14.24
N ASN A 284 -11.22 25.65 14.57
CA ASN A 284 -11.01 26.68 13.57
C ASN A 284 -9.73 26.42 12.75
N ASN A 285 -9.88 26.14 11.46
CA ASN A 285 -8.80 25.80 10.52
C ASN A 285 -7.96 24.57 10.91
N ALA A 286 -8.46 23.68 11.76
CA ALA A 286 -7.79 22.42 12.07
C ALA A 286 -8.46 21.24 11.36
N ARG A 287 -7.66 20.23 10.98
CA ARG A 287 -8.16 18.96 10.44
C ARG A 287 -8.49 18.04 11.61
N VAL A 288 -9.77 17.82 11.85
CA VAL A 288 -10.27 16.91 12.88
C VAL A 288 -10.58 15.57 12.21
N LEU A 289 -10.04 14.49 12.76
CA LEU A 289 -10.30 13.13 12.27
C LEU A 289 -11.78 12.78 12.49
N LEU A 290 -12.47 12.42 11.41
CA LEU A 290 -13.81 11.84 11.48
C LEU A 290 -13.71 10.33 11.64
N TRP A 291 -12.97 9.65 10.75
CA TRP A 291 -12.92 8.20 10.72
C TRP A 291 -11.64 7.68 10.07
N GLN A 292 -11.16 6.54 10.56
CA GLN A 292 -10.15 5.74 9.89
C GLN A 292 -10.22 4.28 10.33
N PRO A 293 -9.97 3.31 9.44
CA PRO A 293 -9.92 3.47 7.98
C PRO A 293 -11.33 3.47 7.36
N LEU A 294 -11.59 4.37 6.41
CA LEU A 294 -12.72 4.29 5.49
C LEU A 294 -12.35 3.37 4.32
N LYS A 295 -13.09 2.26 4.18
CA LYS A 295 -12.89 1.29 3.11
C LYS A 295 -13.50 1.78 1.80
N PRO A 296 -12.95 1.37 0.65
CA PRO A 296 -13.56 1.66 -0.65
C PRO A 296 -14.88 0.89 -0.80
N CYS A 297 -15.62 1.18 -1.87
CA CYS A 297 -16.98 0.73 -2.16
C CYS A 297 -18.07 1.58 -1.49
N ASP A 298 -19.14 1.87 -2.23
CA ASP A 298 -20.24 2.73 -1.81
C ASP A 298 -20.95 2.25 -0.56
N THR A 299 -21.01 0.93 -0.35
CA THR A 299 -21.61 0.34 0.85
C THR A 299 -20.83 0.67 2.13
N ASN A 300 -19.57 1.05 2.00
CA ASN A 300 -18.69 1.37 3.13
C ASN A 300 -18.68 2.85 3.51
N ALA A 301 -19.54 3.68 2.93
CA ALA A 301 -19.55 5.13 3.14
C ALA A 301 -19.60 5.55 4.62
N LEU A 302 -19.06 6.74 4.88
CA LEU A 302 -19.08 7.43 6.17
C LEU A 302 -20.26 8.41 6.17
N GLU A 303 -21.16 8.27 7.14
CA GLU A 303 -22.35 9.12 7.30
C GLU A 303 -22.22 9.98 8.55
N VAL A 304 -22.45 11.28 8.40
CA VAL A 304 -22.20 12.31 9.43
C VAL A 304 -23.35 13.32 9.47
N ASN A 305 -23.78 13.65 10.68
CA ASN A 305 -24.71 14.74 10.95
C ASN A 305 -23.98 15.94 11.57
N PHE A 306 -24.26 17.14 11.09
CA PHE A 306 -23.73 18.37 11.65
C PHE A 306 -24.76 19.11 12.49
N THR A 307 -24.36 19.57 13.67
CA THR A 307 -25.18 20.45 14.51
C THR A 307 -24.41 21.70 14.93
N LEU A 308 -25.15 22.76 15.25
CA LEU A 308 -24.62 24.04 15.67
C LEU A 308 -25.16 24.43 17.05
N ASP A 309 -24.26 24.82 17.95
CA ASP A 309 -24.59 25.54 19.18
C ASP A 309 -24.41 27.05 18.97
N VAL A 310 -25.47 27.84 19.12
CA VAL A 310 -25.42 29.29 18.86
C VAL A 310 -24.96 30.00 20.14
N PRO A 311 -23.83 30.73 20.14
CA PRO A 311 -23.33 31.40 21.34
C PRO A 311 -24.27 32.53 21.81
N THR A 312 -24.13 32.91 23.08
CA THR A 312 -24.80 34.06 23.69
C THR A 312 -23.78 34.92 24.42
N PRO A 313 -23.73 36.25 24.21
CA PRO A 313 -24.55 37.02 23.26
C PRO A 313 -24.10 36.83 21.80
N LEU A 314 -25.03 36.95 20.85
CA LEU A 314 -24.72 36.96 19.42
C LEU A 314 -25.61 37.97 18.68
N PRO A 315 -25.05 38.96 17.97
CA PRO A 315 -25.84 39.94 17.21
C PRO A 315 -26.67 39.29 16.10
N SER A 316 -27.84 39.86 15.81
CA SER A 316 -28.67 39.41 14.68
C SER A 316 -27.98 39.66 13.34
N GLY A 317 -27.98 38.68 12.44
CA GLY A 317 -27.41 38.84 11.10
C GLY A 317 -27.21 37.50 10.36
N HIS A 318 -26.60 37.59 9.18
CA HIS A 318 -26.21 36.42 8.40
C HIS A 318 -24.77 36.05 8.68
N TYR A 319 -24.51 34.79 9.00
CA TYR A 319 -23.18 34.28 9.31
C TYR A 319 -22.72 33.33 8.21
N LYS A 320 -21.44 33.40 7.84
CA LYS A 320 -20.84 32.54 6.81
C LYS A 320 -19.47 32.04 7.23
N GLY A 321 -19.18 30.80 6.88
CA GLY A 321 -17.87 30.15 7.00
C GLY A 321 -17.70 29.14 5.89
N SER A 322 -16.73 28.25 6.05
CA SER A 322 -16.40 27.16 5.14
C SER A 322 -16.29 25.86 5.91
N ILE A 323 -16.60 24.76 5.22
CA ILE A 323 -16.31 23.40 5.65
C ILE A 323 -15.53 22.71 4.54
N ALA A 324 -14.51 21.95 4.89
CA ALA A 324 -13.68 21.21 3.96
C ALA A 324 -13.45 19.80 4.48
N PHE A 325 -13.49 18.83 3.58
CA PHE A 325 -13.21 17.43 3.87
C PHE A 325 -11.91 17.02 3.19
N TYR A 326 -11.15 16.15 3.84
CA TYR A 326 -9.85 15.69 3.36
C TYR A 326 -9.78 14.18 3.46
N GLY A 327 -9.30 13.53 2.39
CA GLY A 327 -8.90 12.13 2.41
C GLY A 327 -7.38 12.02 2.48
N LEU A 328 -6.89 11.12 3.32
CA LEU A 328 -5.48 10.72 3.38
C LEU A 328 -5.38 9.22 3.16
N GLY A 329 -4.60 8.79 2.17
CA GLY A 329 -4.36 7.38 1.89
C GLY A 329 -3.63 6.69 3.04
N LEU A 330 -4.07 5.47 3.38
CA LEU A 330 -3.57 4.67 4.50
C LEU A 330 -2.82 3.44 4.05
#